data_AF-A0AAV7Y2C4-F1
#
_entry.id   AF-A0AAV7Y2C4-F1
#
_cell.length_a   1.000
_cell.length_b   1.000
_cell.length_c   1.000
_cell.angle_alpha   90.00
_cell.angle_beta   90.00
_cell.angle_gamma   90.00
#
_symmetry.space_group_name_H-M   'P 1'
#
loop_
_entity.id
_entity.type
_entity.pdbx_description
1 polymer ?
#
loop_
_entity_poly.entity_id
_entity_poly.type
_entity_poly.pdbx_seq_one_letter_code
_entity_poly.pdbx_strand_id
1 'polypeptide(L)'
;MRKSSQGGRRVSQPLRLDADELKGSSSRRTLDRRTSGIPQPRGRSSSEHRDGRMSALPPMKRSKSQLNVFTTPASGSTTPIRGLQLGPTGSAQSQRYSFSDGGRSSRKSTFSGVGGGKPGRVTKDTRPLSDKSFQQLEIQKITSFLHVQPDALTFAPKGINLRQLTMKLFVDLVDYLMSFIDESININMTNYVTEIPLIMKRWGYLGNINSSWLKTVNTPHAFPYVVGLLSWLTTLALAGEQTDYEACIQDALQNGDDGADDESFVYGNAAIYITHLMKQYKLWNAKDEAGEEKEEREFILAICNRNNVSDSEMRKVAESVNALEIQLNCPKEKAELEAAQEEERKYNEFLKDYNSVLNYKVGMEEYLNTAETMLEEEKLKLQREEETLRNIQNSILELKALLSNQTMTVEERDELLRSLNELNSAIRENEEYIAVVSNQCYADDLELVKKSSNMKKKTQAYNTVIIKESCWFPELEALKNDTNVLHQGADSELAELDSCSRKMQADIEDKHNKLFSDVKLLKDEFSQVCVVHNRVFTNR
;
A
#
# COMPACT_ATOMS: atom_id res chain seq x y z
N MET A 1 -46.71 -6.04 -68.82
CA MET A 1 -46.12 -6.24 -70.16
C MET A 1 -45.72 -7.71 -70.34
N ARG A 2 -45.13 -8.07 -71.50
CA ARG A 2 -44.74 -9.42 -71.94
C ARG A 2 -43.64 -10.10 -71.07
N LYS A 3 -43.73 -11.44 -70.93
CA LYS A 3 -42.69 -12.50 -71.24
C LYS A 3 -41.34 -12.52 -70.45
N SER A 4 -40.58 -13.63 -70.34
CA SER A 4 -40.83 -15.10 -70.53
C SER A 4 -39.59 -15.99 -70.23
N SER A 5 -39.81 -17.24 -69.77
CA SER A 5 -38.96 -18.46 -70.03
C SER A 5 -37.51 -18.51 -69.48
N GLN A 6 -36.78 -19.62 -69.32
CA GLN A 6 -36.96 -21.11 -69.47
C GLN A 6 -36.59 -21.78 -68.10
N GLY A 7 -36.78 -23.06 -67.74
CA GLY A 7 -36.58 -24.35 -68.42
C GLY A 7 -35.12 -24.84 -68.28
N GLY A 8 -34.76 -26.07 -67.89
CA GLY A 8 -35.49 -27.25 -67.37
C GLY A 8 -34.71 -28.58 -67.58
N ARG A 9 -35.14 -29.70 -66.95
CA ARG A 9 -34.60 -31.11 -67.00
C ARG A 9 -33.45 -31.46 -66.03
N ARG A 10 -33.26 -32.70 -65.53
CA ARG A 10 -34.15 -33.90 -65.37
C ARG A 10 -33.53 -34.95 -64.40
N VAL A 11 -34.37 -35.63 -63.61
CA VAL A 11 -34.48 -37.11 -63.38
C VAL A 11 -33.17 -37.93 -63.32
N SER A 12 -32.87 -38.67 -62.22
CA SER A 12 -33.49 -39.98 -61.96
C SER A 12 -33.50 -40.50 -60.50
N GLN A 13 -34.55 -41.27 -60.16
CA GLN A 13 -34.55 -42.28 -59.08
C GLN A 13 -34.12 -43.66 -59.66
N PRO A 14 -33.98 -44.71 -58.83
CA PRO A 14 -35.11 -45.65 -58.75
C PRO A 14 -35.53 -46.07 -57.32
N LEU A 15 -36.75 -46.61 -57.22
CA LEU A 15 -37.36 -47.19 -56.01
C LEU A 15 -37.36 -48.72 -56.05
N ARG A 16 -37.24 -49.37 -54.87
CA ARG A 16 -37.91 -50.60 -54.38
C ARG A 16 -37.38 -50.86 -52.94
N LEU A 17 -38.17 -51.21 -51.91
CA LEU A 17 -39.11 -52.34 -51.71
C LEU A 17 -38.36 -53.70 -51.71
N ASP A 18 -38.53 -54.63 -50.76
CA ASP A 18 -39.50 -54.77 -49.65
C ASP A 18 -38.89 -55.47 -48.41
N ALA A 19 -39.72 -55.82 -47.42
CA ALA A 19 -39.39 -56.58 -46.19
C ALA A 19 -39.18 -58.11 -46.46
N ASP A 20 -39.02 -59.05 -45.49
CA ASP A 20 -39.27 -59.05 -44.04
C ASP A 20 -38.53 -60.19 -43.27
N GLU A 21 -38.63 -60.16 -41.94
CA GLU A 21 -38.66 -61.24 -40.92
C GLU A 21 -37.72 -62.48 -40.96
N LEU A 22 -36.89 -62.70 -39.89
CA LEU A 22 -37.02 -63.83 -38.90
C LEU A 22 -35.77 -64.15 -38.00
N LYS A 23 -36.03 -64.17 -36.68
CA LYS A 23 -35.46 -64.94 -35.53
C LYS A 23 -34.16 -65.78 -35.67
N GLY A 24 -33.20 -65.64 -34.72
CA GLY A 24 -32.10 -66.62 -34.51
C GLY A 24 -31.23 -66.40 -33.23
N SER A 25 -31.38 -67.23 -32.19
CA SER A 25 -30.81 -67.01 -30.85
C SER A 25 -29.33 -67.41 -30.60
N SER A 26 -28.69 -66.74 -29.61
CA SER A 26 -27.74 -67.29 -28.60
C SER A 26 -26.20 -67.35 -28.80
N SER A 27 -25.52 -66.40 -28.11
CA SER A 27 -24.53 -66.66 -27.03
C SER A 27 -22.99 -66.72 -27.26
N ARG A 28 -22.26 -66.29 -26.21
CA ARG A 28 -20.82 -66.41 -25.85
C ARG A 28 -19.73 -65.55 -26.56
N ARG A 29 -19.33 -64.49 -25.83
CA ARG A 29 -17.96 -64.05 -25.44
C ARG A 29 -16.76 -64.30 -26.39
N THR A 30 -15.99 -63.24 -26.71
CA THR A 30 -14.63 -62.97 -26.12
C THR A 30 -14.13 -61.53 -26.40
N LEU A 31 -12.90 -61.21 -25.94
CA LEU A 31 -12.14 -59.95 -26.06
C LEU A 31 -11.87 -59.54 -27.54
N ASP A 32 -11.36 -58.35 -27.91
CA ASP A 32 -10.39 -57.45 -27.24
C ASP A 32 -10.41 -56.00 -27.81
N ARG A 33 -9.81 -55.02 -27.08
CA ARG A 33 -9.42 -53.64 -27.51
C ARG A 33 -10.57 -52.66 -27.85
N ARG A 34 -10.41 -51.32 -27.76
CA ARG A 34 -9.32 -50.42 -27.27
C ARG A 34 -9.89 -49.02 -26.91
N THR A 35 -9.06 -48.19 -26.24
CA THR A 35 -9.07 -46.70 -26.21
C THR A 35 -10.31 -45.95 -25.67
N SER A 36 -10.24 -44.77 -25.02
CA SER A 36 -9.19 -44.05 -24.26
C SER A 36 -9.76 -42.69 -23.79
N GLY A 37 -9.41 -42.13 -22.62
CA GLY A 37 -9.93 -40.78 -22.29
C GLY A 37 -9.59 -40.09 -20.95
N ILE A 38 -8.31 -39.73 -20.72
CA ILE A 38 -7.85 -38.59 -19.87
C ILE A 38 -8.24 -38.58 -18.35
N PRO A 39 -7.62 -37.74 -17.45
CA PRO A 39 -7.05 -38.31 -16.21
C PRO A 39 -7.30 -37.54 -14.89
N GLN A 40 -6.71 -38.02 -13.79
CA GLN A 40 -6.39 -37.24 -12.59
C GLN A 40 -4.88 -37.01 -12.44
N PRO A 41 -4.43 -35.83 -11.97
CA PRO A 41 -3.06 -35.62 -11.52
C PRO A 41 -2.92 -35.84 -10.00
N ARG A 42 -2.02 -36.74 -9.59
CA ARG A 42 -1.39 -36.74 -8.27
C ARG A 42 0.10 -36.50 -8.45
N GLY A 43 0.63 -35.45 -7.84
CA GLY A 43 2.01 -35.03 -8.05
C GLY A 43 3.06 -35.97 -7.45
N ARG A 44 4.29 -35.87 -7.94
CA ARG A 44 5.49 -36.37 -7.26
C ARG A 44 6.66 -35.43 -7.50
N SER A 45 7.57 -35.43 -6.54
CA SER A 45 8.85 -34.72 -6.55
C SER A 45 9.99 -35.60 -7.10
N SER A 46 11.17 -34.97 -7.24
CA SER A 46 12.51 -35.55 -7.25
C SER A 46 13.30 -35.58 -8.56
N SER A 47 14.52 -35.07 -8.43
CA SER A 47 15.80 -35.52 -9.02
C SER A 47 16.15 -35.26 -10.50
N GLU A 48 17.47 -35.11 -10.66
CA GLU A 48 18.29 -35.06 -11.87
C GLU A 48 18.19 -33.82 -12.78
N HIS A 49 19.24 -33.00 -12.71
CA HIS A 49 19.86 -32.50 -13.94
C HIS A 49 21.38 -32.46 -13.80
N ARG A 50 22.08 -32.98 -14.81
CA ARG A 50 23.49 -32.64 -15.05
C ARG A 50 23.53 -31.34 -15.85
N ASP A 51 24.48 -30.47 -15.54
CA ASP A 51 25.74 -30.29 -16.28
C ASP A 51 26.41 -28.98 -15.87
N GLY A 52 27.67 -28.77 -16.25
CA GLY A 52 28.29 -27.46 -16.07
C GLY A 52 29.69 -27.35 -16.65
N ARG A 53 30.06 -26.14 -17.08
CA ARG A 53 31.45 -25.66 -17.15
C ARG A 53 31.54 -24.13 -17.33
N MET A 54 32.29 -23.51 -16.41
CA MET A 54 33.17 -22.33 -16.57
C MET A 54 32.63 -20.91 -16.81
N SER A 55 32.90 -20.08 -15.79
CA SER A 55 33.59 -18.77 -15.84
C SER A 55 32.95 -17.53 -16.50
N ALA A 56 32.55 -16.58 -15.64
CA ALA A 56 32.73 -15.14 -15.82
C ALA A 56 32.93 -14.47 -14.44
N LEU A 57 33.50 -13.26 -14.40
CA LEU A 57 33.90 -12.54 -13.16
C LEU A 57 32.80 -11.57 -12.64
N PRO A 58 32.83 -11.18 -11.34
CA PRO A 58 31.78 -10.37 -10.73
C PRO A 58 31.92 -8.85 -11.00
N PRO A 59 30.80 -8.09 -11.00
CA PRO A 59 30.83 -6.64 -11.19
C PRO A 59 31.36 -5.89 -9.96
N MET A 60 32.29 -4.95 -10.19
CA MET A 60 32.87 -4.11 -9.13
C MET A 60 31.93 -2.99 -8.66
N LYS A 61 32.02 -2.66 -7.36
CA LYS A 61 31.47 -1.41 -6.79
C LYS A 61 32.23 -0.22 -7.38
N ARG A 62 31.54 0.82 -7.86
CA ARG A 62 32.16 2.06 -8.35
C ARG A 62 32.27 3.12 -7.23
N SER A 63 33.36 3.88 -7.22
CA SER A 63 33.71 4.81 -6.15
C SER A 63 33.03 6.20 -6.26
N LYS A 64 33.15 6.98 -5.19
CA LYS A 64 32.83 8.43 -5.13
C LYS A 64 34.02 9.29 -5.64
N SER A 65 33.83 10.62 -5.59
CA SER A 65 34.87 11.68 -5.55
C SER A 65 35.39 12.14 -6.94
N GLN A 66 35.71 13.42 -7.23
CA GLN A 66 35.76 14.69 -6.43
C GLN A 66 35.48 15.95 -7.31
N LEU A 67 35.40 17.14 -6.65
CA LEU A 67 35.57 18.53 -7.14
C LEU A 67 34.46 19.11 -8.06
N ASN A 68 34.05 20.39 -8.00
CA ASN A 68 34.02 21.48 -6.97
C ASN A 68 32.96 22.53 -7.45
N VAL A 69 32.82 23.84 -7.12
CA VAL A 69 33.59 24.90 -6.40
C VAL A 69 32.60 25.99 -5.87
N PHE A 70 33.06 26.90 -4.98
CA PHE A 70 32.42 28.19 -4.57
C PHE A 70 31.08 28.11 -3.78
N THR A 71 30.73 28.99 -2.80
CA THR A 71 31.40 30.21 -2.27
C THR A 71 31.05 30.50 -0.78
N THR A 72 32.06 30.76 0.06
CA THR A 72 32.10 31.65 1.26
C THR A 72 31.20 31.41 2.52
N PRO A 73 31.56 31.95 3.73
CA PRO A 73 31.19 31.34 5.02
C PRO A 73 30.63 32.27 6.14
N ALA A 74 30.27 31.69 7.30
CA ALA A 74 30.31 32.32 8.63
C ALA A 74 30.43 31.27 9.77
N SER A 75 30.83 31.72 10.98
CA SER A 75 31.02 31.02 12.27
C SER A 75 30.05 29.85 12.59
N GLY A 76 30.41 28.77 13.31
CA GLY A 76 31.06 28.70 14.65
C GLY A 76 29.98 28.57 15.74
N SER A 77 30.05 27.72 16.78
CA SER A 77 31.20 27.10 17.46
C SER A 77 30.81 25.87 18.33
N THR A 78 31.82 25.09 18.76
CA THR A 78 31.88 24.23 19.97
C THR A 78 31.12 22.90 20.08
N THR A 79 31.63 22.05 20.97
CA THR A 79 31.39 20.60 21.17
C THR A 79 30.57 20.28 22.44
N PRO A 80 30.07 19.03 22.61
CA PRO A 80 29.07 18.69 23.63
C PRO A 80 29.63 18.01 24.90
N ILE A 81 28.80 17.84 25.93
CA ILE A 81 28.77 16.61 26.77
C ILE A 81 27.45 16.45 27.54
N ARG A 82 27.15 15.19 27.92
CA ARG A 82 25.91 14.69 28.53
C ARG A 82 25.51 15.34 29.87
N GLY A 83 24.20 15.61 30.01
CA GLY A 83 23.32 14.63 30.67
C GLY A 83 22.73 14.95 32.05
N LEU A 84 21.43 15.27 32.06
CA LEU A 84 20.44 14.93 33.10
C LEU A 84 19.05 15.16 32.46
N GLN A 85 18.08 14.28 32.70
CA GLN A 85 16.77 14.38 32.02
C GLN A 85 15.61 14.16 33.01
N LEU A 86 14.78 15.18 33.14
CA LEU A 86 13.54 15.21 33.91
C LEU A 86 12.39 15.59 32.96
N GLY A 87 11.26 14.91 33.11
CA GLY A 87 9.96 15.38 32.63
C GLY A 87 9.55 14.98 31.20
N PRO A 88 8.24 15.08 30.85
CA PRO A 88 7.67 14.33 29.73
C PRO A 88 6.82 15.16 28.73
N THR A 89 6.73 14.73 27.47
CA THR A 89 5.57 14.92 26.56
C THR A 89 5.78 14.15 25.24
N GLY A 90 4.70 13.84 24.52
CA GLY A 90 4.75 13.79 23.03
C GLY A 90 4.81 12.42 22.33
N SER A 91 3.66 11.73 22.28
CA SER A 91 3.10 11.01 21.11
C SER A 91 4.00 10.32 20.05
N ALA A 92 3.63 9.06 19.78
CA ALA A 92 3.70 8.33 18.49
C ALA A 92 5.08 7.93 17.90
N GLN A 93 5.28 6.60 17.74
CA GLN A 93 5.21 5.99 16.40
C GLN A 93 5.07 4.44 16.41
N SER A 94 4.63 3.95 15.26
CA SER A 94 4.41 2.54 14.88
C SER A 94 5.64 1.63 14.98
N GLN A 95 5.43 0.37 15.40
CA GLN A 95 5.83 -0.90 14.71
C GLN A 95 5.59 -2.11 15.65
N ARG A 96 5.38 -3.36 15.22
CA ARG A 96 4.80 -4.02 14.01
C ARG A 96 4.84 -5.55 14.26
N TYR A 97 3.95 -6.34 13.65
CA TYR A 97 3.91 -7.82 13.67
C TYR A 97 3.56 -8.48 15.04
N SER A 98 2.94 -9.67 15.13
CA SER A 98 2.43 -10.61 14.09
C SER A 98 1.18 -11.37 14.58
N PHE A 99 0.46 -11.98 13.63
CA PHE A 99 -0.75 -12.79 13.84
C PHE A 99 -0.59 -14.00 14.78
N SER A 100 -1.67 -14.33 15.50
CA SER A 100 -2.09 -15.71 15.74
C SER A 100 -3.62 -15.80 15.81
N ASP A 101 -4.19 -16.72 15.04
CA ASP A 101 -5.60 -17.14 15.11
C ASP A 101 -5.91 -17.85 16.45
N GLY A 102 -7.20 -17.98 16.81
CA GLY A 102 -7.63 -18.75 17.98
C GLY A 102 -8.83 -18.16 18.74
N GLY A 103 -9.99 -18.07 18.10
CA GLY A 103 -11.23 -17.68 18.79
C GLY A 103 -11.63 -18.69 19.89
N ARG A 104 -11.97 -18.19 21.09
CA ARG A 104 -12.60 -18.98 22.17
C ARG A 104 -13.53 -18.11 23.01
N SER A 105 -14.84 -18.33 22.85
CA SER A 105 -15.84 -17.82 23.79
C SER A 105 -15.59 -18.39 25.18
N SER A 106 -15.71 -17.54 26.20
CA SER A 106 -15.78 -17.98 27.59
C SER A 106 -16.67 -17.03 28.39
N ARG A 107 -18.00 -17.14 28.16
CA ARG A 107 -19.03 -16.56 29.04
C ARG A 107 -18.89 -17.22 30.43
N LYS A 108 -17.98 -16.71 31.28
CA LYS A 108 -17.91 -17.03 32.72
C LYS A 108 -18.58 -15.92 33.51
N SER A 109 -19.87 -16.11 33.77
CA SER A 109 -20.66 -15.31 34.71
C SER A 109 -19.95 -15.25 36.06
N THR A 110 -19.31 -14.11 36.34
CA THR A 110 -18.56 -13.89 37.56
C THR A 110 -19.21 -12.72 38.30
N PHE A 111 -20.00 -13.07 39.31
CA PHE A 111 -20.64 -12.20 40.31
C PHE A 111 -20.05 -10.77 40.37
N SER A 112 -20.74 -9.82 39.73
CA SER A 112 -20.27 -8.45 39.53
C SER A 112 -20.57 -7.56 40.76
N GLY A 113 -19.88 -7.83 41.86
CA GLY A 113 -19.98 -7.04 43.10
C GLY A 113 -18.69 -7.08 43.92
N VAL A 114 -18.22 -5.91 44.35
CA VAL A 114 -17.05 -5.69 45.24
C VAL A 114 -15.67 -6.05 44.65
N GLY A 115 -15.03 -5.04 44.04
CA GLY A 115 -13.59 -4.80 44.18
C GLY A 115 -12.61 -5.73 43.45
N GLY A 116 -12.16 -5.32 42.25
CA GLY A 116 -11.07 -5.96 41.51
C GLY A 116 -9.68 -5.83 42.16
N GLY A 117 -9.48 -6.53 43.28
CA GLY A 117 -8.21 -6.63 44.01
C GLY A 117 -7.36 -7.83 43.56
N LYS A 118 -6.04 -7.64 43.47
CA LYS A 118 -5.09 -8.73 43.17
C LYS A 118 -5.23 -9.89 44.18
N PRO A 119 -5.23 -11.17 43.74
CA PRO A 119 -5.29 -12.29 44.67
C PRO A 119 -4.06 -12.29 45.58
N GLY A 120 -4.29 -12.23 46.90
CA GLY A 120 -3.21 -12.23 47.91
C GLY A 120 -3.34 -11.16 49.01
N ARG A 121 -4.22 -10.16 48.89
CA ARG A 121 -4.62 -9.36 50.06
C ARG A 121 -5.64 -10.16 50.86
N VAL A 122 -5.24 -10.67 52.02
CA VAL A 122 -6.19 -11.06 53.08
C VAL A 122 -6.89 -9.79 53.54
N THR A 123 -8.17 -9.64 53.19
CA THR A 123 -9.02 -8.55 53.69
C THR A 123 -9.15 -8.70 55.19
N LYS A 124 -8.46 -7.84 55.94
CA LYS A 124 -8.50 -7.86 57.41
C LYS A 124 -9.93 -7.52 57.86
N ASP A 125 -10.41 -8.25 58.87
CA ASP A 125 -11.62 -7.91 59.61
C ASP A 125 -11.57 -6.43 60.06
N THR A 126 -12.56 -5.65 59.62
CA THR A 126 -12.67 -4.21 59.89
C THR A 126 -13.49 -3.92 61.15
N ARG A 127 -14.12 -4.93 61.75
CA ARG A 127 -14.97 -4.76 62.93
C ARG A 127 -14.13 -4.37 64.14
N PRO A 128 -14.59 -3.45 65.00
CA PRO A 128 -13.84 -3.03 66.19
C PRO A 128 -13.97 -4.06 67.31
N LEU A 129 -13.51 -5.30 67.09
CA LEU A 129 -13.64 -6.42 68.03
C LEU A 129 -13.06 -6.09 69.42
N SER A 130 -12.04 -5.24 69.50
CA SER A 130 -11.44 -4.83 70.78
C SER A 130 -12.28 -3.79 71.57
N ASP A 131 -13.33 -3.22 71.01
CA ASP A 131 -14.21 -2.29 71.72
C ASP A 131 -15.27 -3.01 72.57
N LYS A 132 -15.47 -2.51 73.79
CA LYS A 132 -16.41 -3.06 74.76
C LYS A 132 -17.86 -2.68 74.45
N SER A 133 -18.10 -1.50 73.87
CA SER A 133 -19.44 -1.09 73.42
C SER A 133 -19.90 -2.00 72.27
N PHE A 134 -19.06 -2.18 71.25
CA PHE A 134 -19.31 -3.10 70.15
C PHE A 134 -19.55 -4.54 70.62
N GLN A 135 -18.66 -5.09 71.46
CA GLN A 135 -18.86 -6.43 72.05
C GLN A 135 -20.21 -6.55 72.79
N GLN A 136 -20.61 -5.53 73.56
CA GLN A 136 -21.85 -5.58 74.33
C GLN A 136 -23.11 -5.55 73.44
N LEU A 137 -23.09 -4.79 72.35
CA LEU A 137 -24.17 -4.77 71.36
C LEU A 137 -24.29 -6.11 70.62
N GLU A 138 -23.17 -6.67 70.18
CA GLU A 138 -23.17 -7.96 69.49
C GLU A 138 -23.55 -9.13 70.42
N ILE A 139 -23.15 -9.09 71.70
CA ILE A 139 -23.65 -10.01 72.74
C ILE A 139 -25.17 -9.89 72.88
N GLN A 140 -25.73 -8.68 72.93
CA GLN A 140 -27.17 -8.47 73.01
C GLN A 140 -27.89 -9.04 71.79
N LYS A 141 -27.39 -8.78 70.57
CA LYS A 141 -27.94 -9.33 69.31
C LYS A 141 -27.97 -10.86 69.31
N ILE A 142 -26.85 -11.52 69.65
CA ILE A 142 -26.76 -12.98 69.74
C ILE A 142 -27.77 -13.51 70.79
N THR A 143 -27.77 -12.94 72.00
CA THR A 143 -28.68 -13.37 73.07
C THR A 143 -30.15 -13.11 72.73
N SER A 144 -30.49 -12.03 72.00
CA SER A 144 -31.87 -11.73 71.57
C SER A 144 -32.38 -12.72 70.52
N PHE A 145 -31.58 -13.04 69.50
CA PHE A 145 -31.94 -14.06 68.50
C PHE A 145 -32.24 -15.41 69.18
N LEU A 146 -31.34 -15.85 70.07
CA LEU A 146 -31.46 -17.13 70.77
C LEU A 146 -32.56 -17.17 71.85
N HIS A 147 -33.21 -16.05 72.17
CA HIS A 147 -34.43 -16.03 73.01
C HIS A 147 -35.72 -16.19 72.20
N VAL A 148 -35.68 -15.93 70.88
CA VAL A 148 -36.83 -16.11 69.97
C VAL A 148 -36.89 -17.55 69.46
N GLN A 149 -35.74 -18.19 69.25
CA GLN A 149 -35.65 -19.54 68.70
C GLN A 149 -36.03 -20.64 69.71
N PRO A 150 -36.93 -21.58 69.37
CA PRO A 150 -37.47 -22.55 70.32
C PRO A 150 -36.43 -23.57 70.80
N ASP A 151 -35.59 -24.08 69.89
CA ASP A 151 -34.65 -25.16 70.19
C ASP A 151 -33.39 -24.71 70.96
N ALA A 152 -33.16 -23.41 71.07
CA ALA A 152 -32.06 -22.85 71.87
C ALA A 152 -32.14 -23.25 73.35
N LEU A 153 -33.35 -23.54 73.86
CA LEU A 153 -33.58 -24.06 75.21
C LEU A 153 -32.99 -25.47 75.42
N THR A 154 -32.87 -26.27 74.36
CA THR A 154 -32.44 -27.68 74.42
C THR A 154 -30.98 -27.82 74.86
N PHE A 155 -30.08 -26.93 74.41
CA PHE A 155 -28.67 -26.92 74.82
C PHE A 155 -28.34 -25.86 75.88
N ALA A 156 -29.23 -24.88 76.12
CA ALA A 156 -29.02 -23.82 77.12
C ALA A 156 -30.19 -23.63 78.13
N PRO A 157 -30.61 -24.67 78.89
CA PRO A 157 -31.82 -24.67 79.73
C PRO A 157 -31.77 -23.75 80.97
N LYS A 158 -30.75 -22.89 81.11
CA LYS A 158 -30.63 -21.87 82.18
C LYS A 158 -30.46 -20.45 81.64
N GLY A 159 -30.69 -20.24 80.34
CA GLY A 159 -30.41 -18.99 79.63
C GLY A 159 -28.94 -18.86 79.21
N ILE A 160 -28.70 -18.15 78.10
CA ILE A 160 -27.39 -18.06 77.46
C ILE A 160 -26.61 -16.86 77.99
N ASN A 161 -25.71 -17.10 78.95
CA ASN A 161 -24.76 -16.10 79.42
C ASN A 161 -23.41 -16.23 78.69
N LEU A 162 -23.25 -15.48 77.60
CA LEU A 162 -22.02 -15.48 76.80
C LEU A 162 -20.76 -15.08 77.60
N ARG A 163 -20.88 -14.33 78.71
CA ARG A 163 -19.73 -13.97 79.56
C ARG A 163 -19.25 -15.12 80.47
N GLN A 164 -19.92 -16.27 80.44
CA GLN A 164 -19.53 -17.50 81.15
C GLN A 164 -19.58 -18.72 80.21
N LEU A 165 -19.22 -18.51 78.95
CA LEU A 165 -19.31 -19.52 77.90
C LEU A 165 -18.39 -20.72 78.19
N THR A 166 -18.97 -21.90 78.39
CA THR A 166 -18.20 -23.14 78.51
C THR A 166 -17.78 -23.65 77.13
N MET A 167 -16.70 -24.45 77.07
CA MET A 167 -16.24 -25.03 75.80
C MET A 167 -17.32 -25.85 75.09
N LYS A 168 -18.11 -26.62 75.82
CA LYS A 168 -19.25 -27.36 75.25
C LYS A 168 -20.31 -26.39 74.71
N LEU A 169 -20.75 -25.42 75.52
CA LEU A 169 -21.79 -24.46 75.10
C LEU A 169 -21.37 -23.59 73.90
N PHE A 170 -20.08 -23.34 73.71
CA PHE A 170 -19.57 -22.71 72.48
C PHE A 170 -19.74 -23.62 71.25
N VAL A 171 -19.37 -24.89 71.37
CA VAL A 171 -19.47 -25.87 70.27
C VAL A 171 -20.93 -26.11 69.90
N ASP A 172 -21.78 -26.43 70.89
CA ASP A 172 -23.22 -26.65 70.70
C ASP A 172 -23.90 -25.42 70.05
N LEU A 173 -23.49 -24.20 70.41
CA LEU A 173 -24.02 -22.96 69.83
C LEU A 173 -23.50 -22.67 68.41
N VAL A 174 -22.26 -23.06 68.08
CA VAL A 174 -21.74 -22.90 66.71
C VAL A 174 -22.41 -23.91 65.77
N ASP A 175 -22.61 -25.15 66.22
CA ASP A 175 -23.37 -26.18 65.50
C ASP A 175 -24.79 -25.69 65.18
N TYR A 176 -25.51 -25.24 66.22
CA TYR A 176 -26.87 -24.72 66.10
C TYR A 176 -26.99 -23.49 65.19
N LEU A 177 -25.99 -22.59 65.16
CA LEU A 177 -26.01 -21.45 64.25
C LEU A 177 -25.58 -21.78 62.82
N MET A 178 -24.97 -22.95 62.57
CA MET A 178 -24.63 -23.43 61.23
C MET A 178 -25.79 -24.17 60.56
N SER A 179 -26.64 -24.87 61.33
CA SER A 179 -27.76 -25.64 60.76
C SER A 179 -28.84 -24.78 60.09
N PHE A 180 -28.96 -23.48 60.42
CA PHE A 180 -29.80 -22.51 59.69
C PHE A 180 -29.35 -22.24 58.24
N ILE A 181 -28.18 -22.76 57.84
CA ILE A 181 -27.54 -22.47 56.54
C ILE A 181 -27.25 -23.78 55.77
N ASP A 182 -26.84 -24.83 56.48
CA ASP A 182 -26.50 -26.14 55.91
C ASP A 182 -26.71 -27.25 56.96
N GLU A 183 -27.85 -27.94 56.88
CA GLU A 183 -28.20 -29.07 57.77
C GLU A 183 -27.23 -30.27 57.67
N SER A 184 -26.39 -30.33 56.63
CA SER A 184 -25.41 -31.42 56.48
C SER A 184 -24.15 -31.24 57.34
N ILE A 185 -24.00 -30.07 57.99
CA ILE A 185 -22.88 -29.77 58.88
C ILE A 185 -23.15 -30.34 60.27
N ASN A 186 -22.14 -31.01 60.85
CA ASN A 186 -22.15 -31.40 62.26
C ASN A 186 -20.83 -31.02 62.94
N ILE A 187 -20.92 -30.11 63.91
CA ILE A 187 -19.82 -29.65 64.74
C ILE A 187 -19.98 -30.23 66.15
N ASN A 188 -18.96 -30.93 66.62
CA ASN A 188 -18.94 -31.57 67.91
C ASN A 188 -17.58 -31.38 68.60
N MET A 189 -17.51 -31.78 69.88
CA MET A 189 -16.35 -31.53 70.74
C MET A 189 -15.06 -32.24 70.27
N THR A 190 -15.12 -33.11 69.25
CA THR A 190 -13.93 -33.75 68.65
C THR A 190 -13.44 -33.05 67.38
N ASN A 191 -14.33 -32.47 66.56
CA ASN A 191 -13.99 -31.93 65.23
C ASN A 191 -13.96 -30.37 65.16
N TYR A 192 -14.52 -29.66 66.15
CA TYR A 192 -14.66 -28.18 66.10
C TYR A 192 -13.35 -27.41 65.82
N VAL A 193 -12.19 -27.98 66.19
CA VAL A 193 -10.87 -27.37 65.99
C VAL A 193 -10.42 -27.39 64.52
N THR A 194 -10.91 -28.34 63.72
CA THR A 194 -10.59 -28.51 62.29
C THR A 194 -11.70 -27.99 61.38
N GLU A 195 -12.96 -28.27 61.71
CA GLU A 195 -14.10 -27.94 60.84
C GLU A 195 -14.46 -26.47 60.87
N ILE A 196 -14.49 -25.81 62.05
CA ILE A 196 -14.86 -24.39 62.12
C ILE A 196 -13.92 -23.52 61.25
N PRO A 197 -12.57 -23.64 61.30
CA PRO A 197 -11.70 -22.90 60.39
C PRO A 197 -11.92 -23.22 58.89
N LEU A 198 -12.28 -24.46 58.55
CA LEU A 198 -12.51 -24.89 57.17
C LEU A 198 -13.80 -24.30 56.60
N ILE A 199 -14.92 -24.47 57.32
CA ILE A 199 -16.25 -24.02 56.93
C ILE A 199 -16.29 -22.49 56.88
N MET A 200 -15.74 -21.81 57.89
CA MET A 200 -15.70 -20.34 57.92
C MET A 200 -14.85 -19.76 56.79
N LYS A 201 -13.78 -20.45 56.38
CA LYS A 201 -13.03 -20.09 55.17
C LYS A 201 -13.83 -20.33 53.89
N ARG A 202 -14.62 -21.41 53.81
CA ARG A 202 -15.52 -21.72 52.67
C ARG A 202 -16.64 -20.68 52.54
N TRP A 203 -17.20 -20.22 53.66
CA TRP A 203 -18.24 -19.19 53.72
C TRP A 203 -17.70 -17.74 53.71
N GLY A 204 -16.40 -17.53 53.49
CA GLY A 204 -15.81 -16.20 53.28
C GLY A 204 -15.65 -15.34 54.54
N TYR A 205 -15.62 -15.93 55.74
CA TYR A 205 -15.41 -15.20 56.99
C TYR A 205 -14.04 -14.47 57.01
N LEU A 206 -14.07 -13.15 57.27
CA LEU A 206 -12.88 -12.29 57.24
C LEU A 206 -12.09 -12.26 58.57
N GLY A 207 -12.66 -12.80 59.64
CA GLY A 207 -12.01 -12.87 60.95
C GLY A 207 -10.98 -14.01 61.03
N ASN A 208 -9.90 -13.79 61.79
CA ASN A 208 -8.81 -14.77 61.89
C ASN A 208 -9.15 -15.91 62.86
N ILE A 209 -9.52 -17.09 62.35
CA ILE A 209 -9.83 -18.27 63.19
C ILE A 209 -8.60 -19.15 63.37
N ASN A 210 -8.09 -19.18 64.60
CA ASN A 210 -6.93 -19.99 64.99
C ASN A 210 -7.33 -21.04 66.04
N SER A 211 -6.85 -22.27 65.87
CA SER A 211 -7.06 -23.41 66.77
C SER A 211 -6.63 -23.18 68.23
N SER A 212 -5.84 -22.12 68.51
CA SER A 212 -5.45 -21.70 69.86
C SER A 212 -6.61 -21.01 70.60
N TRP A 213 -7.26 -20.02 69.97
CA TRP A 213 -8.36 -19.29 70.62
C TRP A 213 -9.66 -20.11 70.64
N LEU A 214 -9.88 -20.96 69.63
CA LEU A 214 -10.98 -21.95 69.64
C LEU A 214 -10.91 -22.88 70.86
N LYS A 215 -9.73 -23.22 71.36
CA LYS A 215 -9.56 -24.07 72.57
C LYS A 215 -9.68 -23.30 73.89
N THR A 216 -9.82 -21.96 73.85
CA THR A 216 -9.68 -21.07 75.01
C THR A 216 -10.72 -19.95 75.02
N VAL A 217 -11.94 -20.23 74.53
CA VAL A 217 -12.98 -19.23 74.18
C VAL A 217 -13.34 -18.22 75.27
N ASN A 218 -13.27 -18.60 76.54
CA ASN A 218 -13.60 -17.73 77.68
C ASN A 218 -12.41 -16.93 78.22
N THR A 219 -11.27 -16.89 77.51
CA THR A 219 -10.13 -16.05 77.89
C THR A 219 -10.29 -14.61 77.37
N PRO A 220 -9.80 -13.57 78.08
CA PRO A 220 -9.96 -12.18 77.67
C PRO A 220 -9.42 -11.83 76.27
N HIS A 221 -8.48 -12.62 75.74
CA HIS A 221 -7.91 -12.44 74.41
C HIS A 221 -8.65 -13.23 73.31
N ALA A 222 -9.30 -14.36 73.65
CA ALA A 222 -10.10 -15.14 72.71
C ALA A 222 -11.52 -14.58 72.56
N PHE A 223 -12.12 -14.15 73.67
CA PHE A 223 -13.53 -13.76 73.74
C PHE A 223 -13.99 -12.71 72.69
N PRO A 224 -13.19 -11.68 72.34
CA PRO A 224 -13.50 -10.76 71.24
C PRO A 224 -13.73 -11.45 69.88
N TYR A 225 -12.93 -12.47 69.57
CA TYR A 225 -13.05 -13.24 68.33
C TYR A 225 -14.21 -14.24 68.38
N VAL A 226 -14.51 -14.78 69.56
CA VAL A 226 -15.67 -15.65 69.81
C VAL A 226 -16.98 -14.88 69.58
N VAL A 227 -17.12 -13.69 70.18
CA VAL A 227 -18.28 -12.81 69.95
C VAL A 227 -18.36 -12.39 68.48
N GLY A 228 -17.23 -12.03 67.86
CA GLY A 228 -17.16 -11.70 66.43
C GLY A 228 -17.48 -12.87 65.49
N LEU A 229 -17.28 -14.13 65.90
CA LEU A 229 -17.70 -15.31 65.14
C LEU A 229 -19.20 -15.55 65.31
N LEU A 230 -19.67 -15.66 66.54
CA LEU A 230 -21.07 -15.93 66.87
C LEU A 230 -22.01 -14.86 66.30
N SER A 231 -21.66 -13.57 66.40
CA SER A 231 -22.44 -12.48 65.80
C SER A 231 -22.60 -12.61 64.29
N TRP A 232 -21.54 -13.03 63.59
CA TRP A 232 -21.59 -13.19 62.13
C TRP A 232 -22.44 -14.41 61.75
N LEU A 233 -22.29 -15.53 62.46
CA LEU A 233 -23.16 -16.70 62.31
C LEU A 233 -24.63 -16.35 62.59
N THR A 234 -24.95 -15.63 63.67
CA THR A 234 -26.30 -15.11 63.95
C THR A 234 -26.81 -14.18 62.83
N THR A 235 -25.93 -13.42 62.17
CA THR A 235 -26.33 -12.57 61.04
C THR A 235 -26.68 -13.40 59.80
N LEU A 236 -25.95 -14.49 59.56
CA LEU A 236 -26.26 -15.42 58.47
C LEU A 236 -27.52 -16.25 58.77
N ALA A 237 -27.72 -16.70 60.01
CA ALA A 237 -28.93 -17.41 60.42
C ALA A 237 -30.18 -16.53 60.25
N LEU A 238 -30.13 -15.27 60.70
CA LEU A 238 -31.18 -14.27 60.47
C LEU A 238 -31.43 -14.02 58.97
N ALA A 239 -30.38 -14.01 58.14
CA ALA A 239 -30.53 -13.85 56.69
C ALA A 239 -31.15 -15.08 56.03
N GLY A 240 -30.79 -16.30 56.48
CA GLY A 240 -31.40 -17.54 56.01
C GLY A 240 -32.88 -17.66 56.37
N GLU A 241 -33.23 -17.33 57.61
CA GLU A 241 -34.62 -17.32 58.11
C GLU A 241 -35.51 -16.27 57.40
N GLN A 242 -34.92 -15.18 56.89
CA GLN A 242 -35.65 -14.10 56.20
C GLN A 242 -35.63 -14.21 54.67
N THR A 243 -34.82 -15.10 54.09
CA THR A 243 -34.67 -15.24 52.63
C THR A 243 -35.35 -16.52 52.15
N ASP A 244 -36.51 -16.37 51.51
CA ASP A 244 -37.10 -17.45 50.73
C ASP A 244 -36.27 -17.65 49.44
N TYR A 245 -35.27 -18.54 49.52
CA TYR A 245 -34.41 -18.87 48.41
C TYR A 245 -35.16 -19.54 47.25
N GLU A 246 -36.27 -20.24 47.50
CA GLU A 246 -37.08 -20.87 46.45
C GLU A 246 -37.85 -19.80 45.66
N ALA A 247 -38.49 -18.85 46.35
CA ALA A 247 -39.12 -17.69 45.73
C ALA A 247 -38.12 -16.81 44.97
N CYS A 248 -36.93 -16.55 45.53
CA CYS A 248 -35.88 -15.78 44.83
C CYS A 248 -35.37 -16.47 43.56
N ILE A 249 -35.25 -17.81 43.56
CA ILE A 249 -34.88 -18.57 42.36
C ILE A 249 -36.03 -18.56 41.35
N GLN A 250 -37.28 -18.71 41.81
CA GLN A 250 -38.46 -18.70 40.94
C GLN A 250 -38.67 -17.33 40.27
N ASP A 251 -38.51 -16.23 41.01
CA ASP A 251 -38.55 -14.86 40.49
C ASP A 251 -37.44 -14.62 39.45
N ALA A 252 -36.19 -14.98 39.77
CA ALA A 252 -35.07 -14.86 38.83
C ALA A 252 -35.21 -15.69 37.54
N LEU A 253 -36.01 -16.77 37.57
CA LEU A 253 -36.33 -17.59 36.40
C LEU A 253 -37.53 -17.07 35.58
N GLN A 254 -38.42 -16.27 36.18
CA GLN A 254 -39.61 -15.71 35.52
C GLN A 254 -39.40 -14.28 35.02
N ASN A 255 -38.65 -13.47 35.78
CA ASN A 255 -38.42 -12.04 35.60
C ASN A 255 -36.93 -11.72 35.35
N GLY A 256 -36.12 -12.72 35.02
CA GLY A 256 -34.74 -12.52 34.57
C GLY A 256 -34.69 -11.60 33.36
N ASP A 257 -33.75 -10.65 33.36
CA ASP A 257 -33.59 -9.64 32.32
C ASP A 257 -33.19 -10.30 30.98
N ASP A 258 -34.19 -10.53 30.12
CA ASP A 258 -34.04 -11.00 28.73
C ASP A 258 -33.32 -9.92 27.91
N GLY A 259 -32.00 -9.81 28.11
CA GLY A 259 -31.12 -8.91 27.38
C GLY A 259 -31.31 -9.08 25.86
N ALA A 260 -31.54 -7.97 25.17
CA ALA A 260 -32.10 -7.92 23.83
C ALA A 260 -31.15 -8.33 22.67
N ASP A 261 -30.45 -9.46 22.82
CA ASP A 261 -29.82 -10.21 21.75
C ASP A 261 -30.84 -11.21 21.16
N ASP A 262 -30.82 -11.45 19.83
CA ASP A 262 -31.76 -12.37 19.14
C ASP A 262 -31.71 -13.84 19.63
N GLU A 263 -30.73 -14.24 20.46
CA GLU A 263 -30.69 -15.55 21.13
C GLU A 263 -31.74 -15.70 22.26
N SER A 264 -32.36 -14.60 22.72
CA SER A 264 -33.16 -14.58 23.95
C SER A 264 -34.48 -15.37 23.89
N PHE A 265 -34.96 -15.77 22.71
CA PHE A 265 -36.11 -16.67 22.54
C PHE A 265 -35.95 -18.02 23.29
N VAL A 266 -34.71 -18.44 23.54
CA VAL A 266 -34.39 -19.65 24.31
C VAL A 266 -34.48 -19.42 25.83
N TYR A 267 -34.30 -18.18 26.31
CA TYR A 267 -34.20 -17.86 27.74
C TYR A 267 -35.48 -17.29 28.35
N GLY A 268 -36.31 -16.54 27.62
CA GLY A 268 -37.61 -16.04 28.10
C GLY A 268 -38.69 -17.10 28.40
N ASN A 269 -38.34 -18.38 28.22
CA ASN A 269 -39.10 -19.57 28.62
C ASN A 269 -38.39 -20.44 29.67
N ALA A 270 -37.24 -20.02 30.22
CA ALA A 270 -36.39 -20.84 31.08
C ALA A 270 -37.11 -21.40 32.32
N ALA A 271 -37.98 -20.62 32.98
CA ALA A 271 -38.85 -21.12 34.05
C ALA A 271 -39.69 -22.33 33.62
N ILE A 272 -40.29 -22.29 32.43
CA ILE A 272 -41.15 -23.36 31.91
C ILE A 272 -40.32 -24.59 31.59
N TYR A 273 -39.23 -24.43 30.82
CA TYR A 273 -38.32 -25.53 30.45
C TYR A 273 -37.65 -26.18 31.67
N ILE A 274 -37.11 -25.40 32.61
CA ILE A 274 -36.40 -25.94 33.77
C ILE A 274 -37.37 -26.63 34.73
N THR A 275 -38.55 -26.05 34.99
CA THR A 275 -39.57 -26.70 35.83
C THR A 275 -40.04 -28.01 35.21
N HIS A 276 -40.31 -28.02 33.89
CA HIS A 276 -40.66 -29.23 33.15
C HIS A 276 -39.56 -30.31 33.23
N LEU A 277 -38.31 -29.96 32.93
CA LEU A 277 -37.17 -30.89 33.01
C LEU A 277 -36.94 -31.42 34.43
N MET A 278 -37.12 -30.59 35.47
CA MET A 278 -37.02 -31.02 36.87
C MET A 278 -38.14 -31.99 37.28
N LYS A 279 -39.37 -31.80 36.76
CA LYS A 279 -40.47 -32.75 36.97
C LYS A 279 -40.26 -34.04 36.18
N GLN A 280 -39.96 -33.95 34.88
CA GLN A 280 -39.62 -35.11 34.03
C GLN A 280 -38.52 -35.95 34.67
N TYR A 281 -37.44 -35.33 35.15
CA TYR A 281 -36.36 -36.05 35.83
C TYR A 281 -36.84 -36.74 37.13
N LYS A 282 -37.78 -36.17 37.89
CA LYS A 282 -38.38 -36.83 39.06
C LYS A 282 -39.26 -38.03 38.64
N LEU A 283 -40.09 -37.88 37.61
CA LEU A 283 -40.97 -38.92 37.07
C LEU A 283 -40.16 -40.08 36.48
N TRP A 284 -39.09 -39.79 35.75
CA TRP A 284 -38.14 -40.76 35.20
C TRP A 284 -37.40 -41.56 36.28
N ASN A 285 -36.95 -40.91 37.35
CA ASN A 285 -36.37 -41.62 38.50
C ASN A 285 -37.42 -42.48 39.25
N ALA A 286 -38.70 -42.09 39.22
CA ALA A 286 -39.81 -42.88 39.75
C ALA A 286 -40.31 -43.99 38.80
N LYS A 287 -39.96 -43.90 37.50
CA LYS A 287 -40.44 -44.74 36.38
C LYS A 287 -41.95 -44.65 36.15
N ASP A 288 -42.51 -43.45 36.25
CA ASP A 288 -43.92 -43.17 35.99
C ASP A 288 -44.15 -42.69 34.55
N GLU A 289 -44.11 -43.61 33.59
CA GLU A 289 -44.32 -43.36 32.15
C GLU A 289 -45.64 -42.62 31.86
N ALA A 290 -46.68 -42.85 32.66
CA ALA A 290 -47.98 -42.17 32.52
C ALA A 290 -47.94 -40.72 33.06
N GLY A 291 -47.15 -40.48 34.11
CA GLY A 291 -46.82 -39.14 34.58
C GLY A 291 -45.98 -38.35 33.58
N GLU A 292 -44.99 -38.99 32.93
CA GLU A 292 -44.13 -38.37 31.90
C GLU A 292 -44.96 -37.85 30.72
N GLU A 293 -45.86 -38.67 30.15
CA GLU A 293 -46.73 -38.26 29.03
C GLU A 293 -47.68 -37.11 29.43
N LYS A 294 -48.21 -37.13 30.66
CA LYS A 294 -49.08 -36.08 31.18
C LYS A 294 -48.34 -34.74 31.32
N GLU A 295 -47.12 -34.78 31.85
CA GLU A 295 -46.28 -33.58 32.04
C GLU A 295 -45.78 -33.00 30.70
N GLU A 296 -45.51 -33.83 29.69
CA GLU A 296 -45.20 -33.37 28.33
C GLU A 296 -46.39 -32.62 27.71
N ARG A 297 -47.61 -33.15 27.83
CA ARG A 297 -48.84 -32.50 27.35
C ARG A 297 -49.10 -31.17 28.06
N GLU A 298 -48.91 -31.11 29.38
CA GLU A 298 -49.07 -29.87 30.16
C GLU A 298 -48.01 -28.82 29.79
N PHE A 299 -46.77 -29.23 29.51
CA PHE A 299 -45.70 -28.36 29.04
C PHE A 299 -45.95 -27.78 27.64
N ILE A 300 -46.43 -28.59 26.69
CA ILE A 300 -46.82 -28.11 25.36
C ILE A 300 -47.94 -27.07 25.47
N LEU A 301 -48.97 -27.33 26.29
CA LEU A 301 -50.04 -26.36 26.55
C LEU A 301 -49.53 -25.08 27.21
N ALA A 302 -48.58 -25.16 28.15
CA ALA A 302 -47.98 -24.00 28.77
C ALA A 302 -47.23 -23.11 27.75
N ILE A 303 -46.48 -23.70 26.81
CA ILE A 303 -45.80 -22.98 25.73
C ILE A 303 -46.81 -22.35 24.75
N CYS A 304 -47.84 -23.08 24.32
CA CYS A 304 -48.86 -22.52 23.42
C CYS A 304 -49.59 -21.32 24.06
N ASN A 305 -49.97 -21.43 25.34
CA ASN A 305 -50.59 -20.34 26.10
C ASN A 305 -49.64 -19.14 26.26
N ARG A 306 -48.37 -19.36 26.63
CA ARG A 306 -47.34 -18.32 26.79
C ARG A 306 -47.08 -17.54 25.50
N ASN A 307 -47.08 -18.24 24.36
CA ASN A 307 -46.86 -17.66 23.04
C ASN A 307 -48.15 -17.13 22.38
N ASN A 308 -49.31 -17.22 23.04
CA ASN A 308 -50.64 -16.89 22.52
C ASN A 308 -51.02 -17.64 21.23
N VAL A 309 -50.47 -18.84 20.99
CA VAL A 309 -50.73 -19.63 19.78
C VAL A 309 -52.00 -20.46 19.98
N SER A 310 -53.11 -20.06 19.35
CA SER A 310 -54.33 -20.85 19.35
C SER A 310 -54.34 -21.94 18.27
N ASP A 311 -54.85 -23.13 18.59
CA ASP A 311 -55.22 -24.15 17.60
C ASP A 311 -56.18 -23.63 16.51
N SER A 312 -56.94 -22.56 16.79
CA SER A 312 -57.80 -21.90 15.80
C SER A 312 -56.98 -21.09 14.80
N GLU A 313 -55.88 -20.48 15.22
CA GLU A 313 -55.01 -19.65 14.39
C GLU A 313 -54.08 -20.53 13.55
N MET A 314 -53.51 -21.58 14.16
CA MET A 314 -52.74 -22.60 13.44
C MET A 314 -53.56 -23.23 12.31
N ARG A 315 -54.84 -23.52 12.56
CA ARG A 315 -55.78 -24.00 11.51
C ARG A 315 -56.06 -22.95 10.43
N LYS A 316 -56.39 -21.71 10.79
CA LYS A 316 -56.60 -20.61 9.81
C LYS A 316 -55.37 -20.40 8.91
N VAL A 317 -54.15 -20.49 9.47
CA VAL A 317 -52.91 -20.38 8.70
C VAL A 317 -52.75 -21.57 7.76
N ALA A 318 -52.94 -22.81 8.23
CA ALA A 318 -52.87 -24.01 7.39
C ALA A 318 -53.93 -24.01 6.26
N GLU A 319 -55.15 -23.59 6.57
CA GLU A 319 -56.24 -23.40 5.60
C GLU A 319 -55.90 -22.32 4.56
N SER A 320 -55.30 -21.20 5.00
CA SER A 320 -54.85 -20.12 4.10
C SER A 320 -53.69 -20.54 3.20
N VAL A 321 -52.73 -21.33 3.70
CA VAL A 321 -51.62 -21.88 2.90
C VAL A 321 -52.16 -22.82 1.82
N ASN A 322 -53.04 -23.76 2.19
CA ASN A 322 -53.67 -24.69 1.26
C ASN A 322 -54.49 -23.95 0.18
N ALA A 323 -55.25 -22.92 0.57
CA ALA A 323 -56.00 -22.08 -0.38
C ALA A 323 -55.08 -21.34 -1.38
N LEU A 324 -53.93 -20.82 -0.93
CA LEU A 324 -52.93 -20.19 -1.79
C LEU A 324 -52.21 -21.20 -2.69
N GLU A 325 -51.92 -22.41 -2.20
CA GLU A 325 -51.38 -23.50 -3.02
C GLU A 325 -52.36 -23.94 -4.11
N ILE A 326 -53.67 -23.95 -3.83
CA ILE A 326 -54.72 -24.24 -4.83
C ILE A 326 -54.82 -23.14 -5.89
N GLN A 327 -54.72 -21.85 -5.49
CA GLN A 327 -54.68 -20.72 -6.42
C GLN A 327 -53.44 -20.79 -7.32
N LEU A 328 -52.25 -20.88 -6.74
CA LEU A 328 -50.98 -20.99 -7.48
C LEU A 328 -50.94 -22.24 -8.40
N ASN A 329 -51.69 -23.30 -8.08
CA ASN A 329 -51.82 -24.48 -8.93
C ASN A 329 -52.95 -24.40 -9.98
N CYS A 330 -53.79 -23.36 -9.96
CA CYS A 330 -54.83 -23.11 -10.93
C CYS A 330 -54.25 -23.03 -12.36
N PRO A 331 -54.82 -23.75 -13.35
CA PRO A 331 -54.30 -23.73 -14.72
C PRO A 331 -54.44 -22.37 -15.40
N LYS A 332 -55.30 -21.47 -14.91
CA LYS A 332 -55.42 -20.09 -15.42
C LYS A 332 -54.23 -19.23 -15.00
N GLU A 333 -53.95 -19.16 -13.70
CA GLU A 333 -52.83 -18.38 -13.15
C GLU A 333 -51.49 -18.85 -13.72
N LYS A 334 -51.32 -20.16 -13.93
CA LYS A 334 -50.16 -20.73 -14.62
C LYS A 334 -50.07 -20.33 -16.10
N ALA A 335 -51.17 -20.34 -16.85
CA ALA A 335 -51.19 -19.92 -18.25
C ALA A 335 -50.99 -18.41 -18.42
N GLU A 336 -51.50 -17.59 -17.48
CA GLU A 336 -51.27 -16.15 -17.44
C GLU A 336 -49.80 -15.83 -17.11
N LEU A 337 -49.18 -16.57 -16.17
CA LEU A 337 -47.75 -16.47 -15.87
C LEU A 337 -46.86 -16.92 -17.06
N GLU A 338 -47.22 -18.02 -17.73
CA GLU A 338 -46.51 -18.50 -18.92
C GLU A 338 -46.62 -17.50 -20.09
N ALA A 339 -47.79 -16.89 -20.29
CA ALA A 339 -47.99 -15.83 -21.27
C ALA A 339 -47.15 -14.59 -20.96
N ALA A 340 -47.07 -14.17 -19.69
CA ALA A 340 -46.21 -13.06 -19.26
C ALA A 340 -44.72 -13.37 -19.49
N GLN A 341 -44.26 -14.58 -19.19
CA GLN A 341 -42.88 -15.03 -19.45
C GLN A 341 -42.56 -15.16 -20.96
N GLU A 342 -43.57 -15.44 -21.79
CA GLU A 342 -43.47 -15.47 -23.25
C GLU A 342 -43.40 -14.04 -23.84
N GLU A 343 -44.11 -13.08 -23.27
CA GLU A 343 -43.98 -11.65 -23.61
C GLU A 343 -42.64 -11.07 -23.13
N GLU A 344 -42.19 -11.41 -21.92
CA GLU A 344 -40.88 -11.00 -21.40
C GLU A 344 -39.74 -11.55 -22.25
N ARG A 345 -39.83 -12.80 -22.74
CA ARG A 345 -38.84 -13.36 -23.67
C ARG A 345 -38.78 -12.59 -24.99
N LYS A 346 -39.94 -12.23 -25.57
CA LYS A 346 -40.00 -11.40 -26.80
C LYS A 346 -39.46 -10.00 -26.59
N TYR A 347 -39.75 -9.38 -25.45
CA TYR A 347 -39.18 -8.08 -25.08
C TYR A 347 -37.65 -8.14 -24.96
N ASN A 348 -37.12 -9.19 -24.31
CA ASN A 348 -35.68 -9.42 -24.19
C ASN A 348 -34.98 -9.75 -25.52
N GLU A 349 -35.69 -10.32 -26.50
CA GLU A 349 -35.19 -10.50 -27.87
C GLU A 349 -35.17 -9.16 -28.62
N PHE A 350 -36.27 -8.42 -28.61
CA PHE A 350 -36.33 -7.06 -29.19
C PHE A 350 -35.28 -6.12 -28.59
N LEU A 351 -35.00 -6.21 -27.29
CA LEU A 351 -33.97 -5.43 -26.62
C LEU A 351 -32.54 -5.79 -27.10
N LYS A 352 -32.27 -7.04 -27.47
CA LYS A 352 -30.98 -7.42 -28.07
C LYS A 352 -30.83 -6.83 -29.47
N ASP A 353 -31.87 -6.92 -30.28
CA ASP A 353 -31.87 -6.37 -31.64
C ASP A 353 -31.75 -4.83 -31.62
N TYR A 354 -32.47 -4.16 -30.72
CA TYR A 354 -32.34 -2.72 -30.49
C TYR A 354 -30.90 -2.32 -30.12
N ASN A 355 -30.27 -3.02 -29.18
CA ASN A 355 -28.88 -2.76 -28.80
C ASN A 355 -27.89 -3.08 -29.95
N SER A 356 -28.16 -4.10 -30.77
CA SER A 356 -27.38 -4.42 -31.97
C SER A 356 -27.42 -3.27 -32.99
N VAL A 357 -28.61 -2.73 -33.28
CA VAL A 357 -28.80 -1.58 -34.15
C VAL A 357 -28.18 -0.31 -33.57
N LEU A 358 -28.27 -0.10 -32.26
CA LEU A 358 -27.64 1.04 -31.57
C LEU A 358 -26.11 0.98 -31.65
N ASN A 359 -25.51 -0.18 -31.41
CA ASN A 359 -24.07 -0.38 -31.55
C ASN A 359 -23.59 -0.18 -33.00
N TYR A 360 -24.37 -0.66 -33.98
CA TYR A 360 -24.09 -0.42 -35.40
C TYR A 360 -24.14 1.09 -35.73
N LYS A 361 -25.15 1.81 -35.22
CA LYS A 361 -25.25 3.27 -35.39
C LYS A 361 -24.03 3.99 -34.80
N VAL A 362 -23.61 3.66 -33.57
CA VAL A 362 -22.42 4.27 -32.93
C VAL A 362 -21.15 4.00 -33.76
N GLY A 363 -20.94 2.76 -34.22
CA GLY A 363 -19.78 2.45 -35.07
C GLY A 363 -19.80 3.17 -36.43
N MET A 364 -20.98 3.48 -36.98
CA MET A 364 -21.11 4.32 -38.18
C MET A 364 -20.84 5.80 -37.89
N GLU A 365 -21.21 6.31 -36.71
CA GLU A 365 -20.92 7.68 -36.27
C GLU A 365 -19.42 7.87 -35.97
N GLU A 366 -18.76 6.87 -35.38
CA GLU A 366 -17.29 6.83 -35.22
C GLU A 366 -16.58 6.79 -36.59
N TYR A 367 -17.03 5.94 -37.51
CA TYR A 367 -16.48 5.88 -38.87
C TYR A 367 -16.64 7.23 -39.60
N LEU A 368 -17.81 7.86 -39.51
CA LEU A 368 -18.06 9.16 -40.14
C LEU A 368 -17.15 10.25 -39.58
N ASN A 369 -16.97 10.32 -38.26
CA ASN A 369 -16.06 11.26 -37.61
C ASN A 369 -14.58 11.02 -38.00
N THR A 370 -14.13 9.76 -38.11
CA THR A 370 -12.77 9.48 -38.64
C THR A 370 -12.62 9.87 -40.11
N ALA A 371 -13.65 9.71 -40.94
CA ALA A 371 -13.63 10.18 -42.33
C ALA A 371 -13.61 11.72 -42.42
N GLU A 372 -14.37 12.43 -41.58
CA GLU A 372 -14.37 13.89 -41.51
C GLU A 372 -13.02 14.46 -41.06
N THR A 373 -12.39 13.87 -40.04
CA THR A 373 -11.06 14.30 -39.57
C THR A 373 -9.96 14.03 -40.60
N MET A 374 -9.99 12.88 -41.29
CA MET A 374 -9.06 12.61 -42.41
C MET A 374 -9.27 13.57 -43.58
N LEU A 375 -10.52 13.90 -43.92
CA LEU A 375 -10.85 14.89 -44.95
C LEU A 375 -10.34 16.29 -44.59
N GLU A 376 -10.44 16.70 -43.33
CA GLU A 376 -9.93 18.01 -42.88
C GLU A 376 -8.39 18.05 -42.87
N GLU A 377 -7.72 16.96 -42.48
CA GLU A 377 -6.27 16.82 -42.68
C GLU A 377 -5.86 16.94 -44.16
N GLU A 378 -6.64 16.35 -45.07
CA GLU A 378 -6.36 16.38 -46.51
C GLU A 378 -6.58 17.78 -47.11
N LYS A 379 -7.64 18.49 -46.72
CA LYS A 379 -7.80 19.94 -47.02
C LYS A 379 -6.61 20.75 -46.53
N LEU A 380 -6.15 20.51 -45.31
CA LEU A 380 -4.99 21.22 -44.73
C LEU A 380 -3.66 20.86 -45.43
N LYS A 381 -3.53 19.65 -46.02
CA LYS A 381 -2.38 19.30 -46.87
C LYS A 381 -2.47 20.05 -48.20
N LEU A 382 -3.63 19.99 -48.87
CA LEU A 382 -3.89 20.71 -50.13
C LEU A 382 -3.68 22.23 -50.01
N GLN A 383 -4.15 22.88 -48.94
CA GLN A 383 -3.93 24.32 -48.72
C GLN A 383 -2.45 24.69 -48.64
N ARG A 384 -1.62 23.89 -47.96
CA ARG A 384 -0.16 24.11 -47.91
C ARG A 384 0.51 23.87 -49.26
N GLU A 385 0.02 22.90 -50.03
CA GLU A 385 0.50 22.66 -51.39
C GLU A 385 0.13 23.82 -52.33
N GLU A 386 -1.09 24.36 -52.24
CA GLU A 386 -1.47 25.58 -52.96
C GLU A 386 -0.64 26.82 -52.56
N GLU A 387 -0.30 26.96 -51.28
CA GLU A 387 0.58 28.05 -50.80
C GLU A 387 2.01 27.90 -51.32
N THR A 388 2.58 26.69 -51.29
CA THR A 388 3.91 26.44 -51.88
C THR A 388 3.91 26.63 -53.39
N LEU A 389 2.87 26.20 -54.10
CA LEU A 389 2.68 26.49 -55.53
C LEU A 389 2.59 27.99 -55.82
N ARG A 390 1.83 28.75 -55.03
CA ARG A 390 1.76 30.23 -55.14
C ARG A 390 3.12 30.88 -54.89
N ASN A 391 3.87 30.43 -53.88
CA ASN A 391 5.22 30.94 -53.59
C ASN A 391 6.21 30.61 -54.72
N ILE A 392 6.14 29.41 -55.31
CA ILE A 392 6.95 29.02 -56.46
C ILE A 392 6.58 29.85 -57.70
N GLN A 393 5.28 30.10 -57.94
CA GLN A 393 4.82 30.96 -59.04
C GLN A 393 5.32 32.41 -58.88
N ASN A 394 5.25 32.97 -57.68
CA ASN A 394 5.81 34.30 -57.37
C ASN A 394 7.32 34.34 -57.62
N SER A 395 8.07 33.36 -57.12
CA SER A 395 9.52 33.25 -57.36
C SER A 395 9.85 33.12 -58.86
N ILE A 396 9.06 32.38 -59.64
CA ILE A 396 9.20 32.31 -61.11
C ILE A 396 8.92 33.66 -61.77
N LEU A 397 7.97 34.47 -61.27
CA LEU A 397 7.71 35.83 -61.78
C LEU A 397 8.84 36.80 -61.41
N GLU A 398 9.35 36.74 -60.19
CA GLU A 398 10.51 37.52 -59.73
C GLU A 398 11.77 37.20 -60.55
N LEU A 399 12.08 35.90 -60.73
CA LEU A 399 13.21 35.45 -61.55
C LEU A 399 13.06 35.87 -63.02
N LYS A 400 11.84 35.83 -63.58
CA LYS A 400 11.58 36.35 -64.94
C LYS A 400 11.75 37.85 -65.03
N ALA A 401 11.32 38.62 -64.03
CA ALA A 401 11.49 40.07 -64.00
C ALA A 401 12.97 40.45 -63.88
N LEU A 402 13.73 39.79 -63.00
CA LEU A 402 15.18 39.94 -62.87
C LEU A 402 15.89 39.60 -64.20
N LEU A 403 15.53 38.49 -64.84
CA LEU A 403 16.13 38.07 -66.11
C LEU A 403 15.76 39.02 -67.27
N SER A 404 14.56 39.63 -67.27
CA SER A 404 14.21 40.68 -68.24
C SER A 404 14.92 42.02 -68.00
N ASN A 405 15.38 42.27 -66.77
CA ASN A 405 16.15 43.46 -66.39
C ASN A 405 17.67 43.23 -66.50
N GLN A 406 18.13 42.01 -66.78
CA GLN A 406 19.54 41.67 -66.88
C GLN A 406 20.14 42.16 -68.20
N THR A 407 20.99 43.18 -68.14
CA THR A 407 21.62 43.81 -69.31
C THR A 407 22.82 43.06 -69.90
N MET A 408 23.07 41.83 -69.44
CA MET A 408 24.21 40.98 -69.80
C MET A 408 23.70 39.67 -70.39
N THR A 409 24.13 39.36 -71.61
CA THR A 409 23.76 38.14 -72.34
C THR A 409 24.32 36.88 -71.68
N VAL A 410 23.82 35.71 -72.10
CA VAL A 410 24.28 34.40 -71.59
C VAL A 410 25.74 34.17 -71.98
N GLU A 411 26.08 34.62 -73.19
CA GLU A 411 27.40 34.55 -73.81
C GLU A 411 28.41 35.45 -73.09
N GLU A 412 28.06 36.71 -72.80
CA GLU A 412 28.91 37.63 -72.01
C GLU A 412 29.12 37.13 -70.58
N ARG A 413 28.07 36.58 -69.94
CA ARG A 413 28.17 35.94 -68.62
C ARG A 413 29.17 34.80 -68.65
N ASP A 414 29.08 33.91 -69.65
CA ASP A 414 29.93 32.72 -69.71
C ASP A 414 31.37 33.04 -70.11
N GLU A 415 31.60 34.10 -70.89
CA GLU A 415 32.95 34.63 -71.13
C GLU A 415 33.55 35.26 -69.87
N LEU A 416 32.78 36.06 -69.11
CA LEU A 416 33.22 36.58 -67.82
C LEU A 416 33.46 35.46 -66.79
N LEU A 417 32.68 34.38 -66.81
CA LEU A 417 32.93 33.20 -65.96
C LEU A 417 34.16 32.40 -66.40
N ARG A 418 34.49 32.31 -67.71
CA ARG A 418 35.78 31.76 -68.17
C ARG A 418 36.92 32.62 -67.67
N SER A 419 36.90 33.92 -67.97
CA SER A 419 37.93 34.88 -67.56
C SER A 419 38.14 34.92 -66.05
N LEU A 420 37.06 34.83 -65.25
CA LEU A 420 37.14 34.77 -63.78
C LEU A 420 37.72 33.43 -63.27
N ASN A 421 37.44 32.31 -63.94
CA ASN A 421 38.04 31.02 -63.59
C ASN A 421 39.52 30.94 -64.02
N GLU A 422 39.87 31.48 -65.19
CA GLU A 422 41.24 31.63 -65.67
C GLU A 422 42.06 32.54 -64.74
N LEU A 423 41.49 33.69 -64.35
CA LEU A 423 42.11 34.60 -63.38
C LEU A 423 42.27 33.95 -62.00
N ASN A 424 41.29 33.16 -61.54
CA ASN A 424 41.41 32.39 -60.30
C ASN A 424 42.45 31.26 -60.39
N SER A 425 42.64 30.64 -61.57
CA SER A 425 43.74 29.68 -61.78
C SER A 425 45.08 30.41 -61.72
N ALA A 426 45.22 31.50 -62.46
CA ALA A 426 46.42 32.33 -62.45
C ALA A 426 46.73 32.90 -61.05
N ILE A 427 45.72 33.28 -60.26
CA ILE A 427 45.92 33.69 -58.86
C ILE A 427 46.49 32.52 -58.04
N ARG A 428 45.91 31.32 -58.12
CA ARG A 428 46.41 30.14 -57.40
C ARG A 428 47.82 29.73 -57.83
N GLU A 429 48.10 29.76 -59.13
CA GLU A 429 49.43 29.49 -59.69
C GLU A 429 50.47 30.52 -59.19
N ASN A 430 50.08 31.79 -59.08
CA ASN A 430 50.93 32.83 -58.48
C ASN A 430 51.06 32.67 -56.95
N GLU A 431 50.01 32.28 -56.22
CA GLU A 431 50.05 31.98 -54.79
C GLU A 431 50.99 30.78 -54.50
N GLU A 432 50.92 29.72 -55.30
CA GLU A 432 51.82 28.56 -55.22
C GLU A 432 53.27 28.95 -55.58
N TYR A 433 53.46 29.76 -56.63
CA TYR A 433 54.78 30.28 -56.99
C TYR A 433 55.38 31.17 -55.87
N ILE A 434 54.59 32.06 -55.28
CA ILE A 434 54.98 32.88 -54.12
C ILE A 434 55.34 31.98 -52.92
N ALA A 435 54.57 30.92 -52.67
CA ALA A 435 54.89 29.96 -51.60
C ALA A 435 56.20 29.21 -51.87
N VAL A 436 56.48 28.79 -53.12
CA VAL A 436 57.75 28.16 -53.51
C VAL A 436 58.92 29.12 -53.32
N VAL A 437 58.81 30.36 -53.81
CA VAL A 437 59.86 31.40 -53.66
C VAL A 437 60.07 31.74 -52.19
N SER A 438 59.01 31.91 -51.40
CA SER A 438 59.11 32.20 -49.96
C SER A 438 59.78 31.07 -49.18
N ASN A 439 59.49 29.81 -49.51
CA ASN A 439 60.17 28.66 -48.91
C ASN A 439 61.66 28.60 -49.29
N GLN A 440 62.00 28.96 -50.53
CA GLN A 440 63.40 29.05 -50.97
C GLN A 440 64.15 30.17 -50.24
N CYS A 441 63.58 31.38 -50.16
CA CYS A 441 64.17 32.49 -49.39
C CYS A 441 64.40 32.11 -47.92
N TYR A 442 63.44 31.45 -47.27
CA TYR A 442 63.59 30.98 -45.89
C TYR A 442 64.69 29.91 -45.73
N ALA A 443 64.87 29.03 -46.73
CA ALA A 443 65.97 28.07 -46.74
C ALA A 443 67.34 28.74 -46.90
N ASP A 444 67.43 29.75 -47.77
CA ASP A 444 68.65 30.54 -48.01
C ASP A 444 68.99 31.45 -46.81
N ASP A 445 68.00 32.05 -46.15
CA ASP A 445 68.18 32.76 -44.87
C ASP A 445 68.72 31.82 -43.79
N LEU A 446 68.18 30.60 -43.70
CA LEU A 446 68.66 29.61 -42.74
C LEU A 446 70.10 29.15 -43.07
N GLU A 447 70.49 29.10 -44.34
CA GLU A 447 71.89 28.93 -44.77
C GLU A 447 72.77 30.13 -44.38
N LEU A 448 72.32 31.37 -44.60
CA LEU A 448 73.05 32.59 -44.26
C LEU A 448 73.27 32.70 -42.74
N VAL A 449 72.26 32.38 -41.92
CA VAL A 449 72.37 32.33 -40.45
C VAL A 449 73.38 31.25 -40.02
N LYS A 450 73.37 30.06 -40.63
CA LYS A 450 74.39 29.01 -40.36
C LYS A 450 75.81 29.50 -40.72
N LYS A 451 75.98 30.11 -41.90
CA LYS A 451 77.27 30.65 -42.40
C LYS A 451 77.77 31.78 -41.48
N SER A 452 76.91 32.72 -41.11
CA SER A 452 77.19 33.82 -40.17
C SER A 452 77.56 33.31 -38.77
N SER A 453 76.84 32.31 -38.24
CA SER A 453 77.17 31.67 -36.96
C SER A 453 78.53 30.97 -36.99
N ASN A 454 78.86 30.29 -38.08
CA ASN A 454 80.17 29.66 -38.28
C ASN A 454 81.30 30.72 -38.36
N MET A 455 81.10 31.80 -39.10
CA MET A 455 82.04 32.93 -39.14
C MET A 455 82.23 33.57 -37.76
N LYS A 456 81.15 33.87 -37.02
CA LYS A 456 81.25 34.41 -35.65
C LYS A 456 82.02 33.48 -34.71
N LYS A 457 81.83 32.16 -34.81
CA LYS A 457 82.62 31.16 -34.04
C LYS A 457 84.11 31.18 -34.43
N LYS A 458 84.44 31.29 -35.71
CA LYS A 458 85.83 31.42 -36.18
C LYS A 458 86.48 32.72 -35.71
N THR A 459 85.78 33.85 -35.79
CA THR A 459 86.26 35.15 -35.28
C THR A 459 86.43 35.12 -33.76
N GLN A 460 85.50 34.51 -33.02
CA GLN A 460 85.65 34.29 -31.58
C GLN A 460 86.87 33.42 -31.24
N ALA A 461 87.10 32.32 -31.97
CA ALA A 461 88.28 31.48 -31.77
C ALA A 461 89.58 32.24 -32.06
N TYR A 462 89.63 33.01 -33.16
CA TYR A 462 90.76 33.87 -33.52
C TYR A 462 91.04 34.94 -32.44
N ASN A 463 90.02 35.68 -32.01
CA ASN A 463 90.15 36.66 -30.94
C ASN A 463 90.54 36.02 -29.60
N THR A 464 90.12 34.77 -29.33
CA THR A 464 90.53 34.02 -28.13
C THR A 464 92.01 33.60 -28.19
N VAL A 465 92.56 33.35 -29.38
CA VAL A 465 94.00 33.17 -29.57
C VAL A 465 94.73 34.49 -29.35
N ILE A 466 94.29 35.59 -29.97
CA ILE A 466 94.88 36.93 -29.77
C ILE A 466 94.92 37.32 -28.28
N ILE A 467 93.82 37.14 -27.54
CA ILE A 467 93.76 37.46 -26.11
C ILE A 467 94.75 36.61 -25.28
N LYS A 468 95.04 35.36 -25.68
CA LYS A 468 96.04 34.52 -25.00
C LYS A 468 97.48 34.95 -25.30
N GLU A 469 97.78 35.32 -26.54
CA GLU A 469 99.12 35.72 -26.96
C GLU A 469 99.43 37.20 -26.60
N SER A 470 98.42 38.08 -26.51
CA SER A 470 98.53 39.48 -26.06
C SER A 470 99.15 39.61 -24.67
N CYS A 471 98.93 38.62 -23.79
CA CYS A 471 99.60 38.46 -22.50
C CYS A 471 101.14 38.47 -22.56
N TRP A 472 101.72 38.15 -23.72
CA TRP A 472 103.16 38.11 -23.97
C TRP A 472 103.62 39.19 -24.97
N PHE A 473 102.74 39.59 -25.90
CA PHE A 473 103.01 40.58 -26.94
C PHE A 473 101.85 41.59 -27.08
N PRO A 474 101.88 42.73 -26.36
CA PRO A 474 100.77 43.71 -26.36
C PRO A 474 100.43 44.31 -27.73
N GLU A 475 101.37 44.26 -28.67
CA GLU A 475 101.20 44.70 -30.07
C GLU A 475 100.13 43.89 -30.82
N LEU A 476 99.81 42.67 -30.37
CA LEU A 476 98.76 41.82 -30.95
C LEU A 476 97.33 42.29 -30.63
N GLU A 477 97.13 43.14 -29.61
CA GLU A 477 95.80 43.66 -29.26
C GLU A 477 95.16 44.42 -30.44
N ALA A 478 95.98 45.05 -31.30
CA ALA A 478 95.57 45.77 -32.50
C ALA A 478 95.08 44.89 -33.67
N LEU A 479 95.27 43.57 -33.61
CA LEU A 479 94.81 42.60 -34.62
C LEU A 479 93.45 41.96 -34.29
N LYS A 480 92.86 42.32 -33.15
CA LYS A 480 91.56 41.85 -32.68
C LYS A 480 90.44 42.30 -33.63
N ASN A 481 89.80 41.35 -34.32
CA ASN A 481 88.73 41.66 -35.26
C ASN A 481 87.41 41.89 -34.53
N ASP A 482 86.85 43.10 -34.62
CA ASP A 482 85.48 43.35 -34.16
C ASP A 482 84.47 42.49 -34.94
N THR A 483 83.42 42.05 -34.25
CA THR A 483 82.53 40.97 -34.76
C THR A 483 81.54 41.40 -35.86
N ASN A 484 81.74 42.58 -36.46
CA ASN A 484 80.97 43.02 -37.62
C ASN A 484 81.56 42.38 -38.88
N VAL A 485 80.99 41.25 -39.30
CA VAL A 485 81.41 40.48 -40.49
C VAL A 485 80.95 41.15 -41.80
N LEU A 486 80.17 42.24 -41.69
CA LEU A 486 79.85 43.13 -42.79
C LEU A 486 81.04 44.06 -43.08
N HIS A 487 81.38 44.23 -44.35
CA HIS A 487 82.54 44.97 -44.79
C HIS A 487 82.38 46.50 -44.56
N GLN A 488 83.49 47.25 -44.50
CA GLN A 488 83.44 48.72 -44.45
C GLN A 488 82.83 49.27 -45.75
N GLY A 489 81.56 49.67 -45.68
CA GLY A 489 80.71 50.02 -46.83
C GLY A 489 79.28 49.52 -46.66
N ALA A 490 79.10 48.36 -46.03
CA ALA A 490 77.80 47.70 -45.87
C ALA A 490 76.73 48.50 -45.11
N ASP A 491 77.12 49.39 -44.19
CA ASP A 491 76.16 50.28 -43.51
C ASP A 491 75.55 51.31 -44.49
N SER A 492 76.28 51.68 -45.55
CA SER A 492 75.77 52.53 -46.64
C SER A 492 74.85 51.73 -47.57
N GLU A 493 75.24 50.50 -47.94
CA GLU A 493 74.41 49.61 -48.75
C GLU A 493 73.10 49.25 -48.03
N LEU A 494 73.15 49.02 -46.71
CA LEU A 494 71.97 48.84 -45.86
C LEU A 494 71.09 50.09 -45.82
N ALA A 495 71.67 51.29 -45.70
CA ALA A 495 70.91 52.54 -45.74
C ALA A 495 70.23 52.78 -47.12
N GLU A 496 70.88 52.39 -48.22
CA GLU A 496 70.29 52.42 -49.56
C GLU A 496 69.17 51.38 -49.73
N LEU A 497 69.37 50.15 -49.23
CA LEU A 497 68.34 49.10 -49.20
C LEU A 497 67.12 49.52 -48.37
N ASP A 498 67.34 50.12 -47.20
CA ASP A 498 66.27 50.59 -46.31
C ASP A 498 65.53 51.79 -46.93
N SER A 499 66.26 52.69 -47.62
CA SER A 499 65.65 53.77 -48.42
C SER A 499 64.86 53.25 -49.62
N CYS A 500 65.31 52.16 -50.25
CA CYS A 500 64.60 51.52 -51.37
C CYS A 500 63.33 50.82 -50.87
N SER A 501 63.43 50.08 -49.77
CA SER A 501 62.30 49.41 -49.09
C SER A 501 61.21 50.41 -48.70
N ARG A 502 61.57 51.54 -48.06
CA ARG A 502 60.63 52.60 -47.68
C ARG A 502 59.98 53.26 -48.90
N LYS A 503 60.71 53.46 -50.01
CA LYS A 503 60.13 53.92 -51.28
C LYS A 503 59.11 52.90 -51.80
N MET A 504 59.45 51.62 -51.82
CA MET A 504 58.57 50.57 -52.32
C MET A 504 57.30 50.41 -51.45
N GLN A 505 57.40 50.63 -50.14
CA GLN A 505 56.23 50.72 -49.25
C GLN A 505 55.34 51.92 -49.60
N ALA A 506 55.90 53.13 -49.75
CA ALA A 506 55.12 54.31 -50.16
C ALA A 506 54.44 54.11 -51.53
N ASP A 507 55.15 53.53 -52.50
CA ASP A 507 54.65 53.17 -53.82
C ASP A 507 53.48 52.15 -53.77
N ILE A 508 53.43 51.30 -52.74
CA ILE A 508 52.34 50.34 -52.50
C ILE A 508 51.17 51.04 -51.80
N GLU A 509 51.43 51.89 -50.81
CA GLU A 509 50.40 52.68 -50.12
C GLU A 509 49.68 53.63 -51.07
N ASP A 510 50.38 54.35 -51.94
CA ASP A 510 49.77 55.23 -52.96
C ASP A 510 48.92 54.44 -53.97
N LYS A 511 49.38 53.27 -54.42
CA LYS A 511 48.58 52.38 -55.30
C LYS A 511 47.33 51.86 -54.60
N HIS A 512 47.44 51.47 -53.32
CA HIS A 512 46.30 51.05 -52.50
C HIS A 512 45.30 52.19 -52.29
N ASN A 513 45.77 53.39 -51.94
CA ASN A 513 44.94 54.58 -51.71
C ASN A 513 44.22 55.02 -53.00
N LYS A 514 44.88 54.89 -54.16
CA LYS A 514 44.26 55.12 -55.46
C LYS A 514 43.17 54.08 -55.76
N LEU A 515 43.47 52.79 -55.66
CA LEU A 515 42.48 51.72 -55.89
C LEU A 515 41.27 51.84 -54.96
N PHE A 516 41.48 52.19 -53.69
CA PHE A 516 40.41 52.45 -52.72
C PHE A 516 39.53 53.65 -53.13
N SER A 517 40.12 54.68 -53.73
CA SER A 517 39.39 55.85 -54.25
C SER A 517 38.58 55.51 -55.50
N ASP A 518 39.17 54.75 -56.43
CA ASP A 518 38.51 54.31 -57.67
C ASP A 518 37.32 53.36 -57.36
N VAL A 519 37.49 52.41 -56.43
CA VAL A 519 36.41 51.54 -55.93
C VAL A 519 35.32 52.34 -55.21
N LYS A 520 35.66 53.41 -54.49
CA LYS A 520 34.68 54.29 -53.86
C LYS A 520 33.85 55.04 -54.89
N LEU A 521 34.47 55.60 -55.93
CA LEU A 521 33.76 56.29 -57.02
C LEU A 521 32.75 55.36 -57.70
N LEU A 522 33.17 54.15 -58.09
CA LEU A 522 32.29 53.14 -58.69
C LEU A 522 31.11 52.76 -57.76
N LYS A 523 31.33 52.71 -56.45
CA LYS A 523 30.28 52.45 -55.45
C LYS A 523 29.29 53.62 -55.33
N ASP A 524 29.78 54.86 -55.36
CA ASP A 524 28.95 56.06 -55.29
C ASP A 524 28.15 56.27 -56.60
N GLU A 525 28.71 55.90 -57.76
CA GLU A 525 28.00 55.85 -59.05
C GLU A 525 26.90 54.77 -59.05
N PHE A 526 27.23 53.54 -58.65
CA PHE A 526 26.24 52.44 -58.56
C PHE A 526 25.09 52.81 -57.60
N SER A 527 25.41 53.47 -56.48
CA SER A 527 24.41 53.97 -55.53
C SER A 527 23.46 55.00 -56.16
N GLN A 528 23.96 55.90 -57.01
CA GLN A 528 23.13 56.85 -57.74
C GLN A 528 22.21 56.15 -58.76
N VAL A 529 22.71 55.15 -59.48
CA VAL A 529 21.89 54.34 -60.42
C VAL A 529 20.73 53.66 -59.68
N CYS A 530 20.98 53.04 -58.52
CA CYS A 530 19.93 52.44 -57.69
C CYS A 530 18.87 53.46 -57.21
N VAL A 531 19.29 54.68 -56.82
CA VAL A 531 18.36 55.74 -56.40
C VAL A 531 17.49 56.24 -57.55
N VAL A 532 18.05 56.35 -58.77
CA VAL A 532 17.28 56.69 -59.97
C VAL A 532 16.25 55.59 -60.28
N HIS A 533 16.65 54.32 -60.22
CA HIS A 533 15.76 53.20 -60.50
C HIS A 533 14.55 53.14 -59.53
N ASN A 534 14.79 53.34 -58.22
CA ASN A 534 13.73 53.39 -57.21
C ASN A 534 12.76 54.58 -57.38
N ARG A 535 13.21 55.71 -57.96
CA ARG A 535 12.32 56.86 -58.27
C ARG A 535 11.41 56.62 -59.48
N VAL A 536 11.77 55.71 -60.38
CA VAL A 536 10.91 55.30 -61.51
C VAL A 536 9.82 54.33 -61.04
N PHE A 537 10.14 53.43 -60.11
CA PHE A 537 9.17 52.46 -59.56
C PHE A 537 8.18 53.05 -58.53
N THR A 538 8.35 54.30 -58.10
CA THR A 538 7.45 54.98 -57.13
C THR A 538 6.53 56.03 -57.76
N ASN A 539 6.51 56.14 -59.09
CA ASN A 539 5.61 57.01 -59.87
C ASN A 539 4.84 56.21 -60.96
N ARG A 540 4.52 54.95 -60.67
CA ARG A 540 3.62 54.06 -61.44
C ARG A 540 2.77 53.25 -60.48
#